data_AF-A0AAD3DCS7-F1
#
_entry.id   AF-A0AAD3DCS7-F1
#
_cell.length_a   1.000
_cell.length_b   1.000
_cell.length_c   1.000
_cell.angle_alpha   90.00
_cell.angle_beta   90.00
_cell.angle_gamma   90.00
#
_symmetry.space_group_name_H-M   'P 1'
#
loop_
_entity.id
_entity.type
_entity.pdbx_description
1 polymer ?
#
loop_
_entity_poly.entity_id
_entity_poly.type
_entity_poly.pdbx_seq_one_letter_code
_entity_poly.pdbx_strand_id
1 'polypeptide(L)'
;MTVSKKKTAKILIIAFLLLCVGYIYNEDSKLSRFLSSEQEKSCDSWCHPHSDPWDMKCTFKHCNGCGQCLEQEDDKPLEDGSSNDLLSAIPTSVKTIDVYGGSVTRGDQFFDHENKRFSALLGNVLGIDVKNKGIAGAGPSQNLLCGIYEADIIISEYRFNEHDGKILDQWYKLIAQKAKHVVILDLWSWLTPPGKSATFEAFERIKDKSKFSVLNLAEQDKNVWPCLVPSLFDYRSPEDFTFWSKIPEECYAYAEGEECNSDKAKQAIADRSGTSAMASLRSSCNPNETPNHALHGTPSYHKYVADQLVHHFQNVVFPQMKAMEDATHDPVIRQGMEEADHNSVCFGEWGTTTQSEEKKLQAIVIENNGFESSSPFSGRKDKVTLNTNVENASVVLSCPEGYDEMKLAWVAHNVKEETVTFSVKSLKSEVEPSHLSTSETSLGGSVEGKMFAVRRVLIYSQESWQPPVKVTLSGKQSDSARLEVGNVLCSHHSTDRRLLNSLSDGLLYLD
;
A
#
# COMPACT_ATOMS: atom_id res chain seq x y z
N MET A 1 6.02 18.77 59.81
CA MET A 1 5.77 18.34 58.43
C MET A 1 5.38 16.85 58.43
N THR A 2 4.10 16.54 58.58
CA THR A 2 3.57 15.18 58.50
C THR A 2 3.22 14.87 57.04
N VAL A 3 4.20 14.35 56.29
CA VAL A 3 3.94 13.83 54.95
C VAL A 3 2.90 12.72 55.07
N SER A 4 1.77 12.89 54.38
CA SER A 4 0.62 12.00 54.47
C SER A 4 1.02 10.57 54.09
N LYS A 5 1.00 9.66 55.06
CA LYS A 5 1.30 8.22 54.91
C LYS A 5 0.55 7.57 53.72
N LYS A 6 -0.59 8.14 53.31
CA LYS A 6 -1.37 7.70 52.15
C LYS A 6 -0.67 7.96 50.80
N LYS A 7 0.11 9.04 50.66
CA LYS A 7 0.84 9.32 49.40
C LYS A 7 2.00 8.34 49.22
N THR A 8 2.72 8.02 50.29
CA THR A 8 3.85 7.06 50.25
C THR A 8 3.38 5.65 49.90
N ALA A 9 2.24 5.21 50.44
CA ALA A 9 1.67 3.90 50.10
C ALA A 9 1.27 3.78 48.63
N LYS A 10 0.66 4.83 48.03
CA LYS A 10 0.32 4.82 46.61
C LYS A 10 1.54 4.76 45.69
N ILE A 11 2.62 5.47 46.04
CA ILE A 11 3.87 5.47 45.26
C ILE A 11 4.52 4.08 45.31
N LEU A 12 4.53 3.42 46.47
CA LEU A 12 5.09 2.07 46.61
C LEU A 12 4.29 1.01 45.83
N ILE A 13 2.95 1.10 45.80
CA ILE A 13 2.11 0.19 45.01
C ILE A 13 2.38 0.35 43.52
N ILE A 14 2.48 1.60 43.02
CA ILE A 14 2.77 1.86 41.60
C ILE A 14 4.16 1.33 41.24
N ALA A 15 5.18 1.57 42.08
CA ALA A 15 6.54 1.06 41.84
C ALA A 15 6.59 -0.49 41.83
N PHE A 16 5.84 -1.15 42.72
CA PHE A 16 5.74 -2.61 42.75
C PHE A 16 5.06 -3.17 41.50
N LEU A 17 3.95 -2.56 41.05
CA LEU A 17 3.26 -2.97 39.82
C LEU A 17 4.16 -2.79 38.59
N LEU A 18 4.92 -1.69 38.50
CA LEU A 18 5.87 -1.49 37.41
C LEU A 18 7.00 -2.53 37.39
N LEU A 19 7.49 -2.95 38.56
CA LEU A 19 8.48 -4.03 38.68
C LEU A 19 7.89 -5.38 38.27
N CYS A 20 6.64 -5.68 38.64
CA CYS A 20 5.97 -6.92 38.22
C CYS A 20 5.74 -6.96 36.70
N VAL A 21 5.28 -5.86 36.09
CA VAL A 21 5.10 -5.78 34.63
C VAL A 21 6.43 -5.94 33.90
N GLY A 22 7.51 -5.30 34.39
CA GLY A 22 8.85 -5.46 33.84
C GLY A 22 9.41 -6.88 33.98
N TYR A 23 9.07 -7.60 35.07
CA TYR A 23 9.47 -8.99 35.28
C TYR A 23 8.75 -9.95 34.34
N ILE A 24 7.43 -9.77 34.14
CA ILE A 24 6.62 -10.59 33.22
C ILE A 24 7.11 -10.41 31.77
N TYR A 25 7.35 -9.17 31.32
CA TYR A 25 7.87 -8.90 29.98
C TYR A 25 9.26 -9.51 29.70
N ASN A 26 10.09 -9.64 30.73
CA ASN A 26 11.45 -10.19 30.58
C ASN A 26 11.41 -11.72 30.41
N GLU A 27 10.51 -12.41 31.11
CA GLU A 27 10.39 -13.88 31.01
C GLU A 27 9.79 -14.35 29.67
N ASP A 28 8.80 -13.63 29.11
CA ASP A 28 8.27 -13.94 27.77
C ASP A 28 9.33 -13.80 26.67
N SER A 29 10.24 -12.82 26.80
CA SER A 29 11.35 -12.61 25.86
C SER A 29 12.44 -13.68 25.93
N LYS A 30 12.55 -14.37 27.09
CA LYS A 30 13.44 -15.53 27.26
C LYS A 30 12.79 -16.79 26.72
N LEU A 31 11.48 -16.95 26.91
CA LEU A 31 10.75 -18.12 26.44
C LEU A 31 10.71 -18.18 24.90
N SER A 32 10.52 -17.06 24.20
CA SER A 32 10.58 -17.06 22.72
C SER A 32 12.00 -17.30 22.19
N ARG A 33 13.05 -16.84 22.89
CA ARG A 33 14.46 -17.18 22.59
C ARG A 33 14.78 -18.65 22.86
N PHE A 34 14.17 -19.25 23.88
CA PHE A 34 14.38 -20.65 24.20
C PHE A 34 13.73 -21.55 23.13
N LEU A 35 12.49 -21.22 22.73
CA LEU A 35 11.75 -21.96 21.70
C LEU A 35 12.39 -21.83 20.31
N SER A 36 12.92 -20.65 19.95
CA SER A 36 13.61 -20.46 18.66
C SER A 36 15.00 -21.10 18.63
N SER A 37 15.75 -21.15 19.74
CA SER A 37 17.10 -21.74 19.74
C SER A 37 17.15 -23.26 19.89
N GLU A 38 16.06 -23.91 20.31
CA GLU A 38 15.95 -25.38 20.31
C GLU A 38 15.52 -25.94 18.95
N GLN A 39 14.83 -25.16 18.11
CA GLN A 39 14.26 -25.66 16.86
C GLN A 39 15.27 -25.70 15.70
N GLU A 40 16.27 -24.80 15.66
CA GLU A 40 17.36 -24.88 14.67
C GLU A 40 18.45 -25.91 15.01
N LYS A 41 18.47 -26.45 16.23
CA LYS A 41 19.54 -27.37 16.68
C LYS A 41 19.37 -28.83 16.27
N SER A 42 18.29 -29.20 15.58
CA SER A 42 18.03 -30.62 15.28
C SER A 42 18.32 -31.06 13.85
N CYS A 43 18.74 -30.17 12.94
CA CYS A 43 19.12 -30.58 11.59
C CYS A 43 20.54 -31.15 11.60
N ASP A 44 20.66 -32.48 11.61
CA ASP A 44 21.96 -33.13 11.58
C ASP A 44 22.69 -32.82 10.26
N SER A 45 24.01 -32.67 10.34
CA SER A 45 24.87 -32.34 9.19
C SER A 45 24.84 -33.39 8.07
N TRP A 46 24.33 -34.60 8.32
CA TRP A 46 24.19 -35.65 7.30
C TRP A 46 22.95 -35.45 6.41
N CYS A 47 21.94 -34.69 6.85
CA CYS A 47 20.69 -34.52 6.11
C CYS A 47 20.90 -33.86 4.74
N HIS A 48 21.81 -32.89 4.65
CA HIS A 48 22.11 -32.18 3.41
C HIS A 48 22.85 -33.05 2.38
N PRO A 49 23.98 -33.72 2.72
CA PRO A 49 24.75 -34.53 1.77
C PRO A 49 24.13 -35.90 1.46
N HIS A 50 23.12 -36.36 2.19
CA HIS A 50 22.49 -37.65 1.90
C HIS A 50 21.81 -37.64 0.53
N SER A 51 21.87 -38.74 -0.22
CA SER A 51 21.35 -38.82 -1.60
C SER A 51 19.84 -38.92 -1.70
N ASP A 52 19.16 -39.23 -0.60
CA ASP A 52 17.71 -39.42 -0.60
C ASP A 52 16.96 -38.09 -0.86
N PRO A 53 15.78 -38.15 -1.48
CA PRO A 53 14.94 -36.97 -1.65
C PRO A 53 14.43 -36.45 -0.29
N TRP A 54 14.07 -35.16 -0.25
CA TRP A 54 13.72 -34.48 1.01
C TRP A 54 12.47 -35.04 1.68
N ASP A 55 11.48 -35.48 0.91
CA ASP A 55 10.29 -36.16 1.43
C ASP A 55 10.62 -37.38 2.29
N MET A 56 11.60 -38.17 1.86
CA MET A 56 12.12 -39.29 2.63
C MET A 56 12.99 -38.81 3.80
N LYS A 57 13.83 -37.79 3.58
CA LYS A 57 14.71 -37.24 4.62
C LYS A 57 13.92 -36.71 5.81
N CYS A 58 12.80 -36.04 5.57
CA CYS A 58 11.97 -35.42 6.60
C CYS A 58 11.28 -36.44 7.51
N THR A 59 11.23 -37.72 7.11
CA THR A 59 10.78 -38.80 7.99
C THR A 59 11.84 -39.22 9.03
N PHE A 60 13.11 -38.84 8.84
CA PHE A 60 14.14 -39.09 9.83
C PHE A 60 14.07 -38.06 10.96
N LYS A 61 14.06 -38.57 12.19
CA LYS A 61 14.00 -37.77 13.42
C LYS A 61 15.03 -36.63 13.50
N HIS A 62 16.18 -36.84 12.86
CA HIS A 62 17.31 -35.92 12.85
C HIS A 62 17.33 -34.95 11.66
N CYS A 63 16.37 -35.06 10.75
CA CYS A 63 16.25 -34.17 9.60
C CYS A 63 14.91 -33.42 9.58
N ASN A 64 13.93 -33.81 10.41
CA ASN A 64 12.61 -33.18 10.41
C ASN A 64 12.62 -31.70 10.83
N GLY A 65 13.68 -31.22 11.48
CA GLY A 65 13.87 -29.81 11.84
C GLY A 65 14.64 -29.00 10.81
N CYS A 66 15.06 -29.60 9.70
CA CYS A 66 15.70 -28.87 8.61
C CYS A 66 14.67 -28.00 7.87
N GLY A 67 15.08 -26.81 7.40
CA GLY A 67 14.18 -25.86 6.71
C GLY A 67 13.42 -26.47 5.53
N GLN A 68 14.06 -27.38 4.78
CA GLN A 68 13.46 -28.06 3.64
C GLN A 68 12.29 -28.99 4.02
N CYS A 69 12.23 -29.43 5.28
CA CYS A 69 11.11 -30.23 5.79
C CYS A 69 9.93 -29.37 6.23
N LEU A 70 10.20 -28.15 6.70
CA LEU A 70 9.17 -27.19 7.05
C LEU A 70 8.43 -26.72 5.79
N GLU A 71 9.15 -26.52 4.69
CA GLU A 71 8.57 -26.17 3.38
C GLU A 71 7.65 -27.28 2.81
N GLN A 72 7.84 -28.54 3.19
CA GLN A 72 6.99 -29.66 2.74
C GLN A 72 5.70 -29.81 3.56
N GLU A 73 5.66 -29.33 4.80
CA GLU A 73 4.43 -29.32 5.59
C GLU A 73 3.44 -28.29 5.06
N ASP A 74 3.91 -27.21 4.45
CA ASP A 74 3.09 -26.18 3.81
C ASP A 74 2.28 -26.69 2.60
N ASP A 75 2.74 -27.78 1.95
CA ASP A 75 2.03 -28.42 0.81
C ASP A 75 1.03 -29.50 1.24
N LYS A 76 1.02 -29.91 2.52
CA LYS A 76 -0.02 -30.83 3.02
C LYS A 76 -1.32 -30.05 3.21
N PRO A 77 -2.47 -30.55 2.70
CA PRO A 77 -3.77 -30.02 3.06
C PRO A 77 -3.88 -29.99 4.59
N LEU A 78 -4.07 -28.81 5.17
CA LEU A 78 -4.28 -28.62 6.61
C LEU A 78 -5.36 -29.61 7.07
N GLU A 79 -4.97 -30.66 7.78
CA GLU A 79 -5.90 -31.60 8.38
C GLU A 79 -6.67 -30.88 9.50
N ASP A 80 -7.88 -30.40 9.17
CA ASP A 80 -9.14 -30.26 9.94
C ASP A 80 -9.11 -29.72 11.40
N GLY A 81 -8.20 -30.18 12.25
CA GLY A 81 -8.34 -30.12 13.71
C GLY A 81 -8.13 -28.77 14.38
N SER A 82 -7.51 -27.77 13.73
CA SER A 82 -7.16 -26.48 14.36
C SER A 82 -7.91 -25.27 13.78
N SER A 83 -8.73 -25.44 12.74
CA SER A 83 -9.40 -24.31 12.07
C SER A 83 -10.61 -23.78 12.85
N ASN A 84 -11.27 -24.63 13.65
CA ASN A 84 -12.51 -24.26 14.35
C ASN A 84 -12.27 -23.24 15.48
N ASP A 85 -11.15 -23.31 16.19
CA ASP A 85 -10.84 -22.35 17.25
C ASP A 85 -10.56 -20.96 16.67
N LEU A 86 -9.93 -20.89 15.49
CA LEU A 86 -9.64 -19.65 14.79
C LEU A 86 -10.92 -18.88 14.42
N LEU A 87 -11.87 -19.58 13.82
CA LEU A 87 -13.13 -18.98 13.37
C LEU A 87 -13.99 -18.49 14.54
N SER A 88 -13.88 -19.13 15.71
CA SER A 88 -14.62 -18.73 16.91
C SER A 88 -14.15 -17.41 17.52
N ALA A 89 -12.91 -16.99 17.22
CA ALA A 89 -12.31 -15.77 17.74
C ALA A 89 -12.71 -14.51 16.93
N ILE A 90 -13.22 -14.68 15.72
CA ILE A 90 -13.60 -13.58 14.84
C ILE A 90 -14.89 -12.95 15.37
N PRO A 91 -14.91 -11.64 15.68
CA PRO A 91 -16.15 -10.97 16.10
C PRO A 91 -17.17 -11.07 14.97
N THR A 92 -18.41 -11.49 15.29
CA THR A 92 -19.49 -11.68 14.32
C THR A 92 -19.89 -10.39 13.57
N SER A 93 -19.43 -9.24 14.07
CA SER A 93 -19.62 -7.92 13.47
C SER A 93 -18.70 -7.66 12.28
N VAL A 94 -17.60 -8.40 12.15
CA VAL A 94 -16.59 -8.22 11.09
C VAL A 94 -17.03 -9.01 9.88
N LYS A 95 -17.34 -8.28 8.81
CA LYS A 95 -17.79 -8.81 7.53
C LYS A 95 -16.84 -8.45 6.40
N THR A 96 -16.23 -7.27 6.46
CA THR A 96 -15.37 -6.77 5.39
C THR A 96 -14.03 -6.27 5.92
N ILE A 97 -12.98 -6.62 5.18
CA ILE A 97 -11.64 -6.06 5.36
C ILE A 97 -11.23 -5.44 4.04
N ASP A 98 -10.95 -4.14 4.03
CA ASP A 98 -10.38 -3.48 2.86
C ASP A 98 -8.88 -3.27 3.08
N VAL A 99 -8.06 -3.64 2.08
CA VAL A 99 -6.60 -3.52 2.13
C VAL A 99 -6.14 -2.49 1.11
N TYR A 100 -5.74 -1.32 1.61
CA TYR A 100 -5.25 -0.22 0.80
C TYR A 100 -3.72 -0.19 0.82
N GLY A 101 -3.12 0.00 -0.36
CA GLY A 101 -1.69 0.16 -0.43
C GLY A 101 -1.13 0.25 -1.83
N GLY A 102 0.16 -0.04 -1.95
CA GLY A 102 0.90 0.06 -3.21
C GLY A 102 0.80 -1.18 -4.09
N SER A 103 1.83 -1.34 -4.92
CA SER A 103 2.01 -2.49 -5.81
C SER A 103 2.26 -3.80 -5.06
N VAL A 104 2.84 -3.74 -3.84
CA VAL A 104 2.94 -4.91 -2.94
C VAL A 104 1.55 -5.37 -2.56
N THR A 105 0.72 -4.48 -2.02
CA THR A 105 -0.67 -4.78 -1.73
C THR A 105 -1.41 -5.34 -2.95
N ARG A 106 -1.29 -4.71 -4.12
CA ARG A 106 -1.94 -5.17 -5.37
C ARG A 106 -1.50 -6.59 -5.77
N GLY A 107 -0.22 -6.91 -5.56
CA GLY A 107 0.41 -8.19 -5.90
C GLY A 107 0.90 -8.23 -7.35
N ASP A 108 1.48 -7.13 -7.85
CA ASP A 108 1.84 -6.95 -9.28
C ASP A 108 2.83 -7.97 -9.85
N GLN A 109 3.51 -8.76 -9.01
CA GLN A 109 4.41 -9.83 -9.46
C GLN A 109 3.71 -11.15 -9.74
N PHE A 110 2.43 -11.28 -9.42
CA PHE A 110 1.72 -12.54 -9.57
C PHE A 110 0.81 -12.50 -10.79
N PHE A 111 1.02 -13.41 -11.75
CA PHE A 111 0.05 -13.63 -12.82
C PHE A 111 -1.30 -14.15 -12.27
N ASP A 112 -1.24 -14.92 -11.17
CA ASP A 112 -2.41 -15.33 -10.39
C ASP A 112 -2.48 -14.51 -9.10
N HIS A 113 -3.17 -13.37 -9.19
CA HIS A 113 -3.36 -12.49 -8.05
C HIS A 113 -4.30 -13.07 -6.99
N GLU A 114 -5.11 -14.08 -7.30
CA GLU A 114 -6.20 -14.51 -6.41
C GLU A 114 -5.73 -15.41 -5.28
N ASN A 115 -4.59 -16.09 -5.41
CA ASN A 115 -4.16 -17.06 -4.40
C ASN A 115 -2.78 -16.80 -3.77
N LYS A 116 -2.05 -15.79 -4.25
CA LYS A 116 -0.64 -15.60 -3.85
C LYS A 116 -0.36 -14.31 -3.09
N ARG A 117 -1.19 -13.29 -3.26
CA ARG A 117 -1.01 -12.02 -2.53
C ARG A 117 -1.52 -12.13 -1.10
N PHE A 118 -0.84 -11.45 -0.19
CA PHE A 118 -1.09 -11.54 1.26
C PHE A 118 -2.54 -11.24 1.64
N SER A 119 -3.22 -10.33 0.93
CA SER A 119 -4.62 -10.00 1.20
C SER A 119 -5.58 -11.14 0.86
N ALA A 120 -5.31 -11.89 -0.21
CA ALA A 120 -6.12 -13.05 -0.55
C ALA A 120 -5.82 -14.22 0.41
N LEU A 121 -4.55 -14.45 0.74
CA LEU A 121 -4.14 -15.43 1.74
C LEU A 121 -4.79 -15.15 3.10
N LEU A 122 -4.81 -13.89 3.52
CA LEU A 122 -5.48 -13.44 4.74
C LEU A 122 -6.98 -13.77 4.71
N GLY A 123 -7.67 -13.49 3.60
CA GLY A 123 -9.10 -13.79 3.44
C GLY A 123 -9.38 -15.29 3.52
N ASN A 124 -8.54 -16.11 2.89
CA ASN A 124 -8.66 -17.57 2.93
C ASN A 124 -8.49 -18.12 4.36
N VAL A 125 -7.49 -17.63 5.10
CA VAL A 125 -7.22 -18.09 6.47
C VAL A 125 -8.30 -17.63 7.45
N LEU A 126 -8.77 -16.39 7.33
CA LEU A 126 -9.81 -15.85 8.22
C LEU A 126 -11.23 -16.25 7.82
N GLY A 127 -11.46 -16.70 6.59
CA GLY A 127 -12.81 -16.91 6.07
C GLY A 127 -13.64 -15.62 5.98
N ILE A 128 -12.97 -14.47 5.76
CA ILE A 128 -13.59 -13.13 5.67
C ILE A 128 -13.40 -12.58 4.25
N ASP A 129 -14.36 -11.80 3.74
CA ASP A 129 -14.23 -11.05 2.49
C ASP A 129 -13.16 -9.96 2.63
N VAL A 130 -11.97 -10.24 2.10
CA VAL A 130 -10.85 -9.29 2.05
C VAL A 130 -10.76 -8.67 0.66
N LYS A 131 -11.11 -7.38 0.56
CA LYS A 131 -11.07 -6.63 -0.69
C LYS A 131 -9.71 -5.97 -0.85
N ASN A 132 -9.00 -6.36 -1.90
CA ASN A 132 -7.76 -5.72 -2.29
C ASN A 132 -8.04 -4.39 -3.00
N LYS A 133 -7.56 -3.29 -2.42
CA LYS A 133 -7.63 -1.92 -2.93
C LYS A 133 -6.24 -1.36 -3.26
N GLY A 134 -5.27 -2.23 -3.47
CA GLY A 134 -3.90 -1.85 -3.80
C GLY A 134 -3.81 -1.25 -5.20
N ILE A 135 -3.12 -0.12 -5.32
CA ILE A 135 -2.89 0.56 -6.59
C ILE A 135 -1.37 0.68 -6.82
N ALA A 136 -0.92 0.13 -7.95
CA ALA A 136 0.49 0.10 -8.30
C ALA A 136 1.14 1.49 -8.32
N GLY A 137 2.17 1.67 -7.50
CA GLY A 137 2.92 2.93 -7.37
C GLY A 137 2.11 4.11 -6.81
N ALA A 138 0.91 3.89 -6.29
CA ALA A 138 0.13 4.95 -5.69
C ALA A 138 0.41 5.08 -4.19
N GLY A 139 0.50 6.32 -3.72
CA GLY A 139 0.39 6.69 -2.31
C GLY A 139 -1.08 6.93 -1.90
N PRO A 140 -1.31 7.29 -0.62
CA PRO A 140 -2.66 7.54 -0.10
C PRO A 140 -3.32 8.79 -0.69
N SER A 141 -2.55 9.71 -1.30
CA SER A 141 -3.08 10.90 -2.01
C SER A 141 -4.17 10.56 -3.02
N GLN A 142 -4.03 9.45 -3.73
CA GLN A 142 -5.05 9.00 -4.68
C GLN A 142 -6.37 8.71 -3.97
N ASN A 143 -6.33 8.01 -2.84
CA ASN A 143 -7.53 7.63 -2.08
C ASN A 143 -8.10 8.82 -1.29
N LEU A 144 -7.26 9.77 -0.86
CA LEU A 144 -7.71 11.04 -0.31
C LEU A 144 -8.50 11.86 -1.34
N LEU A 145 -8.07 11.85 -2.59
CA LEU A 145 -8.77 12.53 -3.68
C LEU A 145 -10.06 11.79 -4.08
N CYS A 146 -9.99 10.46 -4.16
CA CYS A 146 -11.07 9.62 -4.66
C CYS A 146 -12.15 9.28 -3.63
N GLY A 147 -11.88 9.49 -2.35
CA GLY A 147 -12.67 8.89 -1.29
C GLY A 147 -12.46 7.38 -1.20
N ILE A 148 -13.02 6.80 -0.13
CA ILE A 148 -13.01 5.35 0.12
C ILE A 148 -14.34 4.92 0.69
N TYR A 149 -14.65 3.63 0.53
CA TYR A 149 -15.85 3.01 1.09
C TYR A 149 -15.68 2.68 2.57
N GLU A 150 -16.80 2.52 3.26
CA GLU A 150 -16.79 2.01 4.62
C GLU A 150 -16.42 0.52 4.66
N ALA A 151 -15.65 0.13 5.68
CA ALA A 151 -15.31 -1.26 5.96
C ALA A 151 -15.30 -1.50 7.47
N ASP A 152 -15.42 -2.76 7.91
CA ASP A 152 -15.25 -3.06 9.33
C ASP A 152 -13.80 -2.84 9.75
N ILE A 153 -12.87 -3.32 8.92
CA ILE A 153 -11.43 -3.16 9.14
C ILE A 153 -10.79 -2.59 7.88
N ILE A 154 -9.95 -1.58 8.05
CA ILE A 154 -9.07 -1.08 6.99
C ILE A 154 -7.62 -1.41 7.33
N ILE A 155 -6.92 -2.10 6.42
CA ILE A 155 -5.47 -2.27 6.47
C ILE A 155 -4.83 -1.21 5.56
N SER A 156 -3.88 -0.44 6.10
CA SER A 156 -3.18 0.63 5.40
C SER A 156 -1.69 0.31 5.25
N GLU A 157 -1.25 0.04 4.02
CA GLU A 157 0.13 -0.27 3.64
C GLU A 157 0.66 0.79 2.65
N TYR A 158 1.36 1.82 3.12
CA TYR A 158 1.90 2.87 2.24
C TYR A 158 3.37 3.18 2.49
N ARG A 159 4.08 2.31 3.20
CA ARG A 159 5.48 2.57 3.59
C ARG A 159 6.35 2.91 2.39
N PHE A 160 6.18 2.18 1.28
CA PHE A 160 7.05 2.31 0.12
C PHE A 160 6.71 3.52 -0.76
N ASN A 161 5.44 3.93 -0.80
CA ASN A 161 4.96 4.93 -1.77
C ASN A 161 4.68 6.30 -1.15
N GLU A 162 4.77 6.43 0.17
CA GLU A 162 4.49 7.70 0.84
C GLU A 162 5.53 8.03 1.92
N HIS A 163 6.10 9.22 1.77
CA HIS A 163 7.13 9.75 2.66
C HIS A 163 6.73 11.09 3.27
N ASP A 164 5.64 11.71 2.79
CA ASP A 164 5.07 12.91 3.38
C ASP A 164 4.17 12.54 4.57
N GLY A 165 4.67 12.82 5.76
CA GLY A 165 3.92 12.64 7.00
C GLY A 165 2.59 13.40 7.05
N LYS A 166 2.45 14.54 6.35
CA LYS A 166 1.19 15.30 6.33
C LYS A 166 0.11 14.57 5.52
N ILE A 167 0.48 13.97 4.40
CA ILE A 167 -0.46 13.19 3.58
C ILE A 167 -0.91 11.95 4.37
N LEU A 168 0.02 11.27 5.04
CA LEU A 168 -0.31 10.15 5.93
C LEU A 168 -1.22 10.57 7.10
N ASP A 169 -0.99 11.75 7.69
CA ASP A 169 -1.85 12.27 8.76
C ASP A 169 -3.28 12.52 8.26
N GLN A 170 -3.45 13.00 7.03
CA GLN A 170 -4.76 13.17 6.40
C GLN A 170 -5.41 11.82 6.12
N TRP A 171 -4.64 10.88 5.58
CA TRP A 171 -5.08 9.53 5.27
C TRP A 171 -5.58 8.79 6.52
N TYR A 172 -4.83 8.84 7.62
CA TYR A 172 -5.21 8.19 8.88
C TYR A 172 -6.47 8.79 9.50
N LYS A 173 -6.70 10.09 9.33
CA LYS A 173 -7.97 10.71 9.73
C LYS A 173 -9.15 10.19 8.89
N LEU A 174 -8.97 10.10 7.58
CA LEU A 174 -10.01 9.59 6.67
C LEU A 174 -10.37 8.14 6.99
N ILE A 175 -9.39 7.24 7.07
CA ILE A 175 -9.68 5.81 7.32
C ILE A 175 -10.25 5.56 8.72
N ALA A 176 -9.91 6.36 9.73
CA ALA A 176 -10.52 6.25 11.07
C ALA A 176 -12.00 6.63 11.12
N GLN A 177 -12.45 7.44 10.15
CA GLN A 177 -13.86 7.76 9.97
C GLN A 177 -14.60 6.66 9.19
N LYS A 178 -13.91 5.97 8.29
CA LYS A 178 -14.48 4.98 7.37
C LYS A 178 -14.36 3.53 7.86
N ALA A 179 -13.62 3.29 8.94
CA ALA A 179 -13.45 1.97 9.52
C ALA A 179 -13.88 1.89 11.00
N LYS A 180 -14.34 0.72 11.43
CA LYS A 180 -14.48 0.42 12.87
C LYS A 180 -13.12 0.25 13.52
N HIS A 181 -12.18 -0.39 12.82
CA HIS A 181 -10.79 -0.54 13.24
C HIS A 181 -9.81 -0.34 12.09
N VAL A 182 -8.62 0.16 12.39
CA VAL A 182 -7.56 0.44 11.43
C VAL A 182 -6.29 -0.33 11.81
N VAL A 183 -5.72 -1.04 10.85
CA VAL A 183 -4.41 -1.69 10.97
C VAL A 183 -3.42 -0.92 10.11
N ILE A 184 -2.42 -0.30 10.75
CA ILE A 184 -1.28 0.28 10.05
C ILE A 184 -0.25 -0.82 9.83
N LEU A 185 -0.01 -1.15 8.56
CA LEU A 185 0.93 -2.19 8.15
C LEU A 185 2.23 -1.54 7.69
N ASP A 186 3.26 -1.59 8.53
CA ASP A 186 4.57 -1.03 8.24
C ASP A 186 5.53 -2.15 7.80
N LEU A 187 5.51 -2.42 6.49
CA LEU A 187 6.27 -3.49 5.85
C LEU A 187 7.78 -3.22 5.81
N TRP A 188 8.57 -4.07 5.18
CA TRP A 188 9.92 -3.75 4.72
C TRP A 188 10.17 -4.51 3.43
N SER A 189 11.18 -4.11 2.66
CA SER A 189 11.60 -4.84 1.48
C SER A 189 13.12 -4.83 1.39
N TRP A 190 13.68 -5.56 0.43
CA TRP A 190 15.12 -5.48 0.17
C TRP A 190 15.57 -4.04 -0.14
N LEU A 191 14.80 -3.32 -0.95
CA LEU A 191 15.11 -1.94 -1.35
C LEU A 191 14.80 -0.93 -0.24
N THR A 192 13.86 -1.25 0.63
CA THR A 192 13.47 -0.41 1.78
C THR A 192 13.61 -1.22 3.06
N PRO A 193 14.84 -1.41 3.56
CA PRO A 193 15.09 -2.23 4.73
C PRO A 193 14.40 -1.65 5.97
N PRO A 194 14.29 -2.45 7.04
CA PRO A 194 13.90 -1.97 8.35
C PRO A 194 14.57 -0.68 8.79
N GLY A 195 13.77 0.19 9.40
CA GLY A 195 14.18 1.54 9.78
C GLY A 195 12.98 2.44 10.03
N LYS A 196 13.26 3.71 10.38
CA LYS A 196 12.23 4.72 10.57
C LYS A 196 11.42 4.90 9.28
N SER A 197 10.09 4.92 9.42
CA SER A 197 9.16 5.12 8.31
C SER A 197 8.27 6.33 8.60
N ALA A 198 7.94 7.08 7.54
CA ALA A 198 6.96 8.16 7.63
C ALA A 198 5.59 7.64 8.07
N THR A 199 5.26 6.40 7.68
CA THR A 199 4.05 5.65 8.08
C THR A 199 3.97 5.54 9.62
N PHE A 200 5.01 5.02 10.26
CA PHE A 200 5.02 4.87 11.71
C PHE A 200 5.08 6.23 12.44
N GLU A 201 5.86 7.18 11.93
CA GLU A 201 5.92 8.53 12.51
C GLU A 201 4.57 9.27 12.44
N ALA A 202 3.81 9.08 11.36
CA ALA A 202 2.45 9.60 11.24
C ALA A 202 1.48 8.95 12.21
N PHE A 203 1.58 7.63 12.39
CA PHE A 203 0.79 6.92 13.40
C PHE A 203 1.07 7.46 14.81
N GLU A 204 2.34 7.73 15.14
CA GLU A 204 2.70 8.27 16.46
C GLU A 204 2.12 9.66 16.75
N ARG A 205 1.76 10.43 15.71
CA ARG A 205 1.09 11.73 15.86
C ARG A 205 -0.43 11.62 16.12
N ILE A 206 -1.03 10.45 15.93
CA ILE A 206 -2.45 10.23 16.20
C ILE A 206 -2.69 10.29 17.72
N LYS A 207 -3.57 11.20 18.13
CA LYS A 207 -3.91 11.41 19.56
C LYS A 207 -4.78 10.29 20.11
N ASP A 208 -5.80 9.89 19.36
CA ASP A 208 -6.71 8.81 19.73
C ASP A 208 -6.36 7.55 18.94
N LYS A 209 -5.62 6.66 19.58
CA LYS A 209 -5.18 5.38 19.00
C LYS A 209 -6.17 4.24 19.31
N SER A 210 -7.34 4.52 19.91
CA SER A 210 -8.28 3.47 20.35
C SER A 210 -8.81 2.59 19.21
N LYS A 211 -8.95 3.16 18.01
CA LYS A 211 -9.36 2.46 16.79
C LYS A 211 -8.19 1.92 15.96
N PHE A 212 -6.96 2.07 16.44
CA PHE A 212 -5.78 1.75 15.66
C PHE A 212 -4.97 0.63 16.30
N SER A 213 -4.39 -0.18 15.45
CA SER A 213 -3.30 -1.09 15.80
C SER A 213 -2.21 -0.99 14.74
N VAL A 214 -0.98 -1.35 15.10
CA VAL A 214 0.15 -1.34 14.17
C VAL A 214 0.76 -2.72 14.14
N LEU A 215 0.94 -3.24 12.92
CA LEU A 215 1.82 -4.36 12.66
C LEU A 215 3.09 -3.79 11.99
N ASN A 216 4.14 -3.60 12.80
CA ASN A 216 5.39 -3.02 12.35
C ASN A 216 6.42 -4.11 12.06
N LEU A 217 6.32 -4.73 10.87
CA LEU A 217 7.24 -5.78 10.45
C LEU A 217 8.66 -5.24 10.31
N ALA A 218 8.82 -3.97 9.91
CA ALA A 218 10.15 -3.37 9.88
C ALA A 218 10.81 -3.37 11.26
N GLU A 219 10.12 -2.94 12.30
CA GLU A 219 10.68 -2.93 13.65
C GLU A 219 10.84 -4.35 14.21
N GLN A 220 9.88 -5.23 13.96
CA GLN A 220 9.92 -6.65 14.37
C GLN A 220 11.13 -7.36 13.77
N ASP A 221 11.37 -7.15 12.47
CA ASP A 221 12.37 -7.89 11.71
C ASP A 221 13.70 -7.14 11.61
N LYS A 222 13.86 -5.98 12.25
CA LYS A 222 15.04 -5.13 12.08
C LYS A 222 16.39 -5.81 12.31
N ASN A 223 16.42 -6.89 13.09
CA ASN A 223 17.64 -7.64 13.41
C ASN A 223 17.76 -8.96 12.63
N VAL A 224 16.70 -9.40 11.95
CA VAL A 224 16.63 -10.70 11.27
C VAL A 224 16.29 -10.59 9.78
N TRP A 225 15.89 -9.40 9.31
CA TRP A 225 15.53 -9.18 7.91
C TRP A 225 16.60 -9.62 6.92
N PRO A 226 17.94 -9.48 7.16
CA PRO A 226 18.92 -9.94 6.19
C PRO A 226 18.85 -11.46 5.98
N CYS A 227 18.38 -12.19 6.99
CA CYS A 227 18.22 -13.64 6.99
C CYS A 227 16.90 -14.07 6.34
N LEU A 228 15.89 -13.22 6.45
CA LEU A 228 14.60 -13.43 5.80
C LEU A 228 14.67 -13.10 4.31
N VAL A 229 15.57 -12.20 3.89
CA VAL A 229 15.65 -11.78 2.49
C VAL A 229 15.79 -12.97 1.52
N PRO A 230 16.72 -13.92 1.70
CA PRO A 230 16.88 -15.02 0.76
C PRO A 230 15.60 -15.84 0.55
N SER A 231 14.88 -16.16 1.63
CA SER A 231 13.66 -16.96 1.54
C SER A 231 12.44 -16.16 1.06
N LEU A 232 12.39 -14.86 1.35
CA LEU A 232 11.24 -14.01 1.05
C LEU A 232 11.36 -13.26 -0.29
N PHE A 233 12.56 -13.09 -0.85
CA PHE A 233 12.79 -12.32 -2.07
C PHE A 233 13.63 -13.17 -3.04
N ASP A 234 12.97 -14.01 -3.84
CA ASP A 234 13.55 -14.95 -4.81
C ASP A 234 14.50 -14.21 -5.74
N TYR A 235 15.78 -14.46 -5.48
CA TYR A 235 16.93 -13.88 -6.14
C TYR A 235 17.60 -14.89 -7.08
N ARG A 236 17.16 -16.16 -7.03
CA ARG A 236 17.73 -17.26 -7.80
C ARG A 236 16.90 -17.63 -9.03
N SER A 237 15.85 -16.85 -9.33
CA SER A 237 14.85 -17.11 -10.36
C SER A 237 15.37 -17.97 -11.52
N PRO A 238 14.69 -19.10 -11.80
CA PRO A 238 15.12 -20.07 -12.78
C PRO A 238 15.26 -19.45 -14.17
N GLU A 239 15.99 -20.14 -15.03
CA GLU A 239 16.38 -19.76 -16.40
C GLU A 239 15.22 -19.30 -17.31
N ASP A 240 13.97 -19.46 -16.87
CA ASP A 240 12.74 -19.20 -17.61
C ASP A 240 12.23 -17.74 -17.54
N PHE A 241 12.70 -16.89 -16.61
CA PHE A 241 12.35 -15.46 -16.61
C PHE A 241 13.39 -14.66 -17.40
N THR A 242 13.36 -14.79 -18.73
CA THR A 242 14.33 -14.17 -19.66
C THR A 242 14.32 -12.63 -19.68
N PHE A 243 13.43 -11.97 -18.92
CA PHE A 243 13.24 -10.52 -18.97
C PHE A 243 13.85 -9.75 -17.80
N TRP A 244 14.26 -10.42 -16.72
CA TRP A 244 14.78 -9.75 -15.52
C TRP A 244 16.17 -10.28 -15.18
N SER A 245 17.12 -9.37 -15.01
CA SER A 245 18.50 -9.69 -14.59
C SER A 245 18.48 -10.35 -13.22
N LYS A 246 19.23 -11.45 -13.03
CA LYS A 246 19.47 -12.01 -11.70
C LYS A 246 20.03 -10.91 -10.79
N ILE A 247 19.57 -10.87 -9.54
CA ILE A 247 20.19 -10.00 -8.53
C ILE A 247 21.66 -10.48 -8.39
N PRO A 248 22.68 -9.60 -8.51
CA PRO A 248 24.07 -10.02 -8.37
C PRO A 248 24.33 -10.68 -7.02
N GLU A 249 25.18 -11.72 -6.99
CA GLU A 249 25.52 -12.45 -5.77
C GLU A 249 26.11 -11.55 -4.69
N GLU A 250 26.93 -10.57 -5.07
CA GLU A 250 27.45 -9.58 -4.14
C GLU A 250 26.38 -8.74 -3.42
N CYS A 251 25.17 -8.65 -3.96
CA CYS A 251 24.06 -7.97 -3.30
C CYS A 251 23.57 -8.77 -2.08
N TYR A 252 23.64 -10.11 -2.11
CA TYR A 252 23.08 -10.96 -1.05
C TYR A 252 24.08 -11.93 -0.41
N ALA A 253 25.36 -11.94 -0.81
CA ALA A 253 26.40 -12.81 -0.25
C ALA A 253 26.56 -12.67 1.29
N TYR A 254 26.00 -11.61 1.89
CA TYR A 254 25.94 -11.41 3.34
C TYR A 254 24.82 -12.19 4.05
N ALA A 255 23.80 -12.62 3.32
CA ALA A 255 22.65 -13.37 3.83
C ALA A 255 22.88 -14.89 3.86
N GLU A 256 23.84 -15.40 3.08
CA GLU A 256 24.15 -16.84 2.98
C GLU A 256 25.27 -17.30 3.95
N GLY A 257 25.78 -16.41 4.81
CA GLY A 257 26.78 -16.78 5.81
C GLY A 257 26.18 -17.51 7.02
N GLU A 258 26.80 -18.61 7.45
CA GLU A 258 26.34 -19.60 8.45
C GLU A 258 25.91 -19.08 9.85
N GLU A 259 25.95 -17.79 10.15
CA GLU A 259 25.46 -17.30 11.43
C GLU A 259 24.75 -15.96 11.30
N CYS A 260 23.51 -16.02 10.82
CA CYS A 260 22.51 -14.97 10.92
C CYS A 260 22.28 -14.44 12.35
N ASN A 261 22.64 -15.24 13.35
CA ASN A 261 22.55 -14.89 14.76
C ASN A 261 23.88 -14.43 15.38
N SER A 262 24.97 -14.41 14.61
CA SER A 262 26.28 -14.02 15.15
C SER A 262 26.32 -12.53 15.46
N ASP A 263 27.02 -12.20 16.55
CA ASP A 263 27.42 -10.81 16.82
C ASP A 263 28.22 -10.21 15.64
N LYS A 264 28.83 -11.05 14.79
CA LYS A 264 29.50 -10.63 13.55
C LYS A 264 28.53 -10.12 12.48
N ALA A 265 27.37 -10.76 12.27
CA ALA A 265 26.36 -10.26 11.34
C ALA A 265 25.80 -8.91 11.83
N LYS A 266 25.51 -8.80 13.12
CA LYS A 266 25.08 -7.54 13.76
C LYS A 266 26.14 -6.44 13.64
N GLN A 267 27.41 -6.77 13.89
CA GLN A 267 28.54 -5.86 13.75
C GLN A 267 28.70 -5.41 12.28
N ALA A 268 28.60 -6.32 11.31
CA ALA A 268 28.72 -6.00 9.88
C ALA A 268 27.61 -5.06 9.38
N ILE A 269 26.38 -5.23 9.90
CA ILE A 269 25.24 -4.33 9.62
C ILE A 269 25.46 -2.97 10.29
N ALA A 270 25.83 -2.95 11.57
CA ALA A 270 26.05 -1.72 12.36
C ALA A 270 27.20 -0.88 11.81
N ASP A 271 28.30 -1.52 11.41
CA ASP A 271 29.48 -0.86 10.83
C ASP A 271 29.16 -0.24 9.45
N ARG A 272 28.06 -0.63 8.80
CA ARG A 272 27.70 -0.19 7.45
C ARG A 272 26.42 0.62 7.32
N SER A 273 25.53 0.61 8.32
CA SER A 273 24.34 1.48 8.36
C SER A 273 24.70 2.98 8.36
N GLY A 274 25.97 3.33 8.57
CA GLY A 274 26.48 4.71 8.50
C GLY A 274 27.53 4.97 7.41
N THR A 275 27.84 4.04 6.50
CA THR A 275 28.98 4.20 5.55
C THR A 275 28.57 4.24 4.09
N SER A 276 29.45 4.78 3.22
CA SER A 276 29.27 4.80 1.76
C SER A 276 29.14 3.42 1.14
N ALA A 277 29.37 2.33 1.90
CA ALA A 277 29.21 0.96 1.45
C ALA A 277 27.74 0.61 1.12
N MET A 278 26.77 1.10 1.90
CA MET A 278 25.34 0.90 1.56
C MET A 278 24.94 1.76 0.35
N ALA A 279 25.52 2.95 0.18
CA ALA A 279 25.32 3.74 -1.04
C ALA A 279 25.96 3.06 -2.26
N SER A 280 27.13 2.43 -2.08
CA SER A 280 27.83 1.65 -3.11
C SER A 280 27.05 0.39 -3.47
N LEU A 281 26.52 -0.34 -2.50
CA LEU A 281 25.63 -1.50 -2.72
C LEU A 281 24.35 -1.07 -3.43
N ARG A 282 23.73 0.05 -3.05
CA ARG A 282 22.59 0.61 -3.80
C ARG A 282 22.95 0.97 -5.25
N SER A 283 24.19 1.41 -5.50
CA SER A 283 24.64 1.74 -6.85
C SER A 283 25.03 0.52 -7.69
N SER A 284 25.55 -0.55 -7.08
CA SER A 284 25.91 -1.81 -7.77
C SER A 284 24.70 -2.75 -7.92
N CYS A 285 23.76 -2.72 -6.97
CA CYS A 285 22.46 -3.37 -7.04
C CYS A 285 21.42 -2.41 -7.67
N ASN A 286 21.83 -1.73 -8.74
CA ASN A 286 21.20 -0.55 -9.30
C ASN A 286 19.67 -0.74 -9.52
N PRO A 287 18.81 0.10 -8.93
CA PRO A 287 17.35 -0.02 -9.03
C PRO A 287 16.77 0.05 -10.45
N ASN A 288 17.52 0.57 -11.42
CA ASN A 288 17.06 0.66 -12.80
C ASN A 288 17.02 -0.69 -13.52
N GLU A 289 17.67 -1.72 -12.98
CA GLU A 289 17.67 -3.09 -13.51
C GLU A 289 17.29 -4.15 -12.47
N THR A 290 17.05 -3.77 -11.20
CA THR A 290 16.68 -4.77 -10.21
C THR A 290 15.30 -5.33 -10.51
N PRO A 291 15.13 -6.65 -10.39
CA PRO A 291 13.83 -7.27 -10.53
C PRO A 291 12.86 -6.60 -9.58
N ASN A 292 11.73 -6.25 -10.13
CA ASN A 292 10.52 -5.84 -9.45
C ASN A 292 10.24 -6.74 -8.21
N HIS A 293 10.67 -8.00 -8.21
CA HIS A 293 10.63 -8.94 -7.09
C HIS A 293 11.35 -8.46 -5.82
N ALA A 294 12.43 -7.68 -5.91
CA ALA A 294 13.16 -7.17 -4.74
C ALA A 294 12.33 -6.18 -3.91
N LEU A 295 11.37 -5.50 -4.54
CA LEU A 295 10.44 -4.61 -3.87
C LEU A 295 9.20 -5.36 -3.36
N HIS A 296 8.66 -6.25 -4.18
CA HIS A 296 7.35 -6.88 -3.96
C HIS A 296 7.39 -8.18 -3.16
N GLY A 297 8.54 -8.85 -3.12
CA GLY A 297 8.68 -10.17 -2.51
C GLY A 297 8.09 -11.30 -3.35
N THR A 298 8.29 -12.52 -2.88
CA THR A 298 7.79 -13.77 -3.47
C THR A 298 6.44 -14.14 -2.91
N PRO A 299 5.80 -15.23 -3.40
CA PRO A 299 4.68 -15.83 -2.68
C PRO A 299 5.01 -16.12 -1.21
N SER A 300 6.25 -16.51 -0.89
CA SER A 300 6.70 -16.74 0.50
C SER A 300 6.69 -15.46 1.33
N TYR A 301 7.11 -14.31 0.78
CA TYR A 301 6.96 -13.01 1.45
C TYR A 301 5.51 -12.67 1.73
N HIS A 302 4.63 -12.88 0.75
CA HIS A 302 3.21 -12.60 0.93
C HIS A 302 2.54 -13.54 1.94
N LYS A 303 2.93 -14.82 1.96
CA LYS A 303 2.52 -15.76 3.00
C LYS A 303 3.02 -15.31 4.37
N TYR A 304 4.29 -14.95 4.49
CA TYR A 304 4.85 -14.41 5.72
C TYR A 304 4.05 -13.20 6.23
N VAL A 305 3.79 -12.20 5.38
CA VAL A 305 2.98 -11.03 5.74
C VAL A 305 1.55 -11.42 6.16
N ALA A 306 0.92 -12.35 5.45
CA ALA A 306 -0.42 -12.84 5.78
C ALA A 306 -0.44 -13.55 7.15
N ASP A 307 0.53 -14.41 7.44
CA ASP A 307 0.64 -15.13 8.70
C ASP A 307 0.86 -14.15 9.88
N GLN A 308 1.71 -13.13 9.70
CA GLN A 308 1.88 -12.07 10.70
C GLN A 308 0.60 -11.26 10.91
N LEU A 309 -0.16 -10.98 9.84
CA LEU A 309 -1.47 -10.33 9.95
C LEU A 309 -2.47 -11.20 10.69
N VAL A 310 -2.58 -12.49 10.38
CA VAL A 310 -3.48 -13.42 11.07
C VAL A 310 -3.18 -13.43 12.58
N HIS A 311 -1.90 -13.54 12.95
CA HIS A 311 -1.48 -13.49 14.34
C HIS A 311 -1.84 -12.14 15.00
N HIS A 312 -1.60 -11.02 14.32
CA HIS A 312 -1.97 -9.69 14.80
C HIS A 312 -3.48 -9.53 14.98
N PHE A 313 -4.28 -10.09 14.08
CA PHE A 313 -5.72 -10.03 14.15
C PHE A 313 -6.27 -10.79 15.35
N GLN A 314 -5.81 -12.02 15.56
CA GLN A 314 -6.20 -12.87 16.70
C GLN A 314 -5.86 -12.21 18.04
N ASN A 315 -4.64 -11.67 18.17
CA ASN A 315 -4.10 -11.25 19.46
C ASN A 315 -4.36 -9.78 19.79
N VAL A 316 -4.61 -8.93 18.78
CA VAL A 316 -4.74 -7.49 18.96
C VAL A 316 -6.07 -6.96 18.42
N VAL A 317 -6.34 -7.16 17.12
CA VAL A 317 -7.48 -6.51 16.46
C VAL A 317 -8.82 -7.02 16.99
N PHE A 318 -9.04 -8.34 16.97
CA PHE A 318 -10.31 -8.91 17.39
C PHE A 318 -10.64 -8.68 18.87
N PRO A 319 -9.69 -8.84 19.82
CA PRO A 319 -9.93 -8.46 21.21
C PRO A 319 -10.31 -6.99 21.38
N GLN A 320 -9.66 -6.08 20.66
CA GLN A 320 -9.99 -4.65 20.72
C GLN A 320 -11.38 -4.35 20.17
N MET A 321 -11.75 -4.94 19.02
CA MET A 321 -13.08 -4.76 18.44
C MET A 321 -14.19 -5.30 19.33
N LYS A 322 -13.99 -6.49 19.92
CA LYS A 322 -14.95 -7.07 20.87
C LYS A 322 -15.15 -6.17 22.10
N ALA A 323 -14.07 -5.62 22.64
CA ALA A 323 -14.15 -4.68 23.76
C ALA A 323 -14.91 -3.39 23.40
N MET A 324 -14.77 -2.89 22.16
CA MET A 324 -15.54 -1.76 21.66
C MET A 324 -17.03 -2.09 21.54
N GLU A 325 -17.39 -3.27 21.03
CA GLU A 325 -18.78 -3.72 20.94
C GLU A 325 -19.44 -3.83 22.30
N ASP A 326 -18.76 -4.48 23.25
CA ASP A 326 -19.24 -4.64 24.62
C ASP A 326 -19.46 -3.28 25.31
N ALA A 327 -18.62 -2.27 25.01
CA ALA A 327 -18.77 -0.92 25.53
C ALA A 327 -19.93 -0.13 24.89
N THR A 328 -20.25 -0.40 23.62
CA THR A 328 -21.32 0.31 22.88
C THR A 328 -22.74 -0.18 23.18
N HIS A 329 -22.90 -1.22 24.01
CA HIS A 329 -24.22 -1.61 24.54
C HIS A 329 -24.79 -0.62 25.56
N ASP A 330 -24.12 0.51 25.83
CA ASP A 330 -24.72 1.67 26.49
C ASP A 330 -25.63 2.43 25.50
N PRO A 331 -26.97 2.42 25.69
CA PRO A 331 -27.94 2.99 24.75
C PRO A 331 -27.82 4.51 24.53
N VAL A 332 -26.92 5.20 25.24
CA VAL A 332 -26.75 6.65 25.16
C VAL A 332 -25.80 7.09 24.02
N ILE A 333 -24.98 6.22 23.44
CA ILE A 333 -23.90 6.60 22.48
C ILE A 333 -24.21 6.19 21.02
N ARG A 334 -25.47 6.31 20.56
CA ARG A 334 -25.83 6.02 19.15
C ARG A 334 -26.22 7.23 18.31
N GLN A 335 -26.19 8.44 18.84
CA GLN A 335 -26.81 9.62 18.20
C GLN A 335 -25.83 10.64 17.56
N GLY A 336 -24.57 10.27 17.29
CA GLY A 336 -23.54 11.25 16.90
C GLY A 336 -22.82 11.07 15.56
N MET A 337 -23.10 10.01 14.79
CA MET A 337 -22.47 9.78 13.47
C MET A 337 -23.54 9.76 12.38
N GLU A 338 -24.26 10.87 12.23
CA GLU A 338 -25.04 11.13 11.02
C GLU A 338 -24.11 11.70 9.94
N GLU A 339 -23.93 10.91 8.87
CA GLU A 339 -23.68 11.28 7.48
C GLU A 339 -22.82 12.53 7.24
N ALA A 340 -21.51 12.41 7.46
CA ALA A 340 -20.57 13.21 6.68
C ALA A 340 -20.58 12.64 5.25
N ASP A 341 -21.40 13.26 4.40
CA ASP A 341 -21.59 12.98 2.98
C ASP A 341 -20.29 13.22 2.20
N HIS A 342 -19.36 12.28 2.33
CA HIS A 342 -18.13 12.21 1.55
C HIS A 342 -18.30 11.18 0.44
N ASN A 343 -19.34 11.37 -0.39
CA ASN A 343 -19.59 10.60 -1.61
C ASN A 343 -18.84 11.20 -2.81
N SER A 344 -17.60 11.64 -2.61
CA SER A 344 -16.69 11.76 -3.76
C SER A 344 -16.47 10.34 -4.27
N VAL A 345 -16.93 10.05 -5.49
CA VAL A 345 -16.75 8.76 -6.16
C VAL A 345 -15.87 9.00 -7.37
N CYS A 346 -14.67 8.44 -7.36
CA CYS A 346 -13.86 8.39 -8.57
C CYS A 346 -14.56 7.53 -9.63
N PHE A 347 -15.08 8.16 -10.68
CA PHE A 347 -15.52 7.46 -11.87
C PHE A 347 -14.30 7.17 -12.74
N GLY A 348 -13.62 6.08 -12.37
CA GLY A 348 -12.48 5.54 -13.08
C GLY A 348 -11.34 5.23 -12.12
N GLU A 349 -11.18 3.94 -11.80
CA GLU A 349 -9.88 3.44 -11.37
C GLU A 349 -9.04 3.32 -12.65
N TRP A 350 -8.34 4.40 -13.00
CA TRP A 350 -7.42 4.34 -14.13
C TRP A 350 -6.17 3.60 -13.65
N GLY A 351 -6.22 2.27 -13.75
CA GLY A 351 -5.25 1.36 -13.14
C GLY A 351 -5.57 -0.15 -13.25
N THR A 352 -6.71 -0.59 -13.82
CA THR A 352 -6.85 -1.98 -14.29
C THR A 352 -7.65 -2.09 -15.61
N THR A 353 -7.26 -3.02 -16.50
CA THR A 353 -7.84 -3.26 -17.85
C THR A 353 -9.16 -4.04 -17.86
N THR A 354 -9.99 -3.95 -16.81
CA THR A 354 -11.23 -4.75 -16.82
C THR A 354 -12.28 -4.09 -17.71
N GLN A 355 -13.07 -4.88 -18.46
CA GLN A 355 -14.22 -4.41 -19.25
C GLN A 355 -15.22 -3.55 -18.46
N SER A 356 -15.19 -3.64 -17.13
CA SER A 356 -15.99 -2.80 -16.23
C SER A 356 -15.61 -1.32 -16.32
N GLU A 357 -14.33 -1.00 -16.47
CA GLU A 357 -13.87 0.41 -16.48
C GLU A 357 -14.17 1.11 -17.81
N GLU A 358 -14.15 0.39 -18.95
CA GLU A 358 -14.57 0.96 -20.24
C GLU A 358 -16.04 1.40 -20.20
N LYS A 359 -16.91 0.64 -19.51
CA LYS A 359 -18.30 1.04 -19.27
C LYS A 359 -18.42 2.29 -18.40
N LYS A 360 -17.53 2.46 -17.40
CA LYS A 360 -17.50 3.67 -16.57
C LYS A 360 -17.02 4.88 -17.38
N LEU A 361 -16.02 4.71 -18.24
CA LEU A 361 -15.58 5.78 -19.14
C LEU A 361 -16.69 6.21 -20.10
N GLN A 362 -17.39 5.23 -20.70
CA GLN A 362 -18.56 5.49 -21.54
C GLN A 362 -19.69 6.19 -20.78
N ALA A 363 -19.80 6.01 -19.47
CA ALA A 363 -20.78 6.71 -18.65
C ALA A 363 -20.47 8.21 -18.46
N ILE A 364 -19.19 8.61 -18.56
CA ILE A 364 -18.76 10.01 -18.41
C ILE A 364 -18.68 10.71 -19.77
N VAL A 365 -18.28 9.99 -20.83
CA VAL A 365 -18.12 10.55 -22.17
C VAL A 365 -19.48 10.65 -22.86
N ILE A 366 -20.03 11.88 -22.95
CA ILE A 366 -21.31 12.13 -23.63
C ILE A 366 -21.10 12.31 -25.13
N GLU A 367 -20.02 12.97 -25.55
CA GLU A 367 -19.69 13.15 -26.96
C GLU A 367 -18.20 12.90 -27.16
N ASN A 368 -17.85 12.19 -28.23
CA ASN A 368 -16.47 11.94 -28.60
C ASN A 368 -16.32 12.13 -30.11
N ASN A 369 -15.51 13.11 -30.50
CA ASN A 369 -15.12 13.35 -31.87
C ASN A 369 -13.60 13.24 -31.98
N GLY A 370 -13.12 12.09 -32.47
CA GLY A 370 -11.71 11.87 -32.78
C GLY A 370 -10.85 11.31 -31.65
N PHE A 371 -11.37 11.07 -30.44
CA PHE A 371 -10.64 10.34 -29.40
C PHE A 371 -10.91 8.84 -29.49
N GLU A 372 -9.89 8.04 -29.19
CA GLU A 372 -9.94 6.61 -29.04
C GLU A 372 -9.47 6.22 -27.65
N SER A 373 -10.18 5.27 -27.03
CA SER A 373 -9.74 4.65 -25.79
C SER A 373 -8.53 3.76 -26.09
N SER A 374 -7.40 4.01 -25.43
CA SER A 374 -6.21 3.17 -25.56
C SER A 374 -5.37 3.22 -24.28
N SER A 375 -4.28 2.44 -24.23
CA SER A 375 -3.32 2.55 -23.13
C SER A 375 -2.62 3.91 -23.17
N PRO A 376 -2.29 4.50 -22.00
CA PRO A 376 -1.55 5.76 -21.91
C PRO A 376 -0.24 5.74 -22.66
N PHE A 377 0.27 6.94 -22.95
CA PHE A 377 1.58 7.10 -23.57
C PHE A 377 2.73 6.62 -22.68
N SER A 378 2.50 6.53 -21.38
CA SER A 378 3.43 5.89 -20.44
C SER A 378 3.61 4.39 -20.66
N GLY A 379 2.86 3.75 -21.56
CA GLY A 379 2.93 2.30 -21.80
C GLY A 379 2.33 1.46 -20.67
N ARG A 380 1.77 2.12 -19.65
CA ARG A 380 1.07 1.49 -18.54
C ARG A 380 -0.21 0.84 -19.04
N LYS A 381 -0.15 -0.48 -19.24
CA LYS A 381 -1.31 -1.29 -19.67
C LYS A 381 -2.48 -1.17 -18.72
N ASP A 382 -2.21 -0.91 -17.44
CA ASP A 382 -3.21 -0.88 -16.39
C ASP A 382 -4.09 0.37 -16.45
N LYS A 383 -3.70 1.40 -17.21
CA LYS A 383 -4.49 2.61 -17.35
C LYS A 383 -5.22 2.63 -18.69
N VAL A 384 -6.38 3.28 -18.72
CA VAL A 384 -7.08 3.63 -19.95
C VAL A 384 -6.98 5.14 -20.11
N THR A 385 -6.81 5.63 -21.33
CA THR A 385 -6.78 7.06 -21.62
C THR A 385 -7.56 7.34 -22.89
N LEU A 386 -8.12 8.55 -22.97
CA LEU A 386 -8.63 9.04 -24.23
C LEU A 386 -7.47 9.66 -24.99
N ASN A 387 -7.08 9.03 -26.09
CA ASN A 387 -6.00 9.46 -26.96
C ASN A 387 -6.56 9.94 -28.30
N THR A 388 -5.97 10.96 -28.90
CA THR A 388 -6.33 11.40 -30.24
C THR A 388 -5.12 11.86 -31.01
N ASN A 389 -5.09 11.57 -32.30
CA ASN A 389 -4.20 12.15 -33.31
C ASN A 389 -4.98 12.94 -34.38
N VAL A 390 -6.26 13.23 -34.13
CA VAL A 390 -7.16 13.91 -35.04
C VAL A 390 -7.15 15.41 -34.74
N GLU A 391 -6.94 16.25 -35.76
CA GLU A 391 -7.04 17.70 -35.60
C GLU A 391 -8.46 18.10 -35.19
N ASN A 392 -8.58 19.06 -34.26
CA ASN A 392 -9.87 19.52 -33.73
C ASN A 392 -10.68 18.41 -33.04
N ALA A 393 -9.99 17.37 -32.58
CA ALA A 393 -10.62 16.37 -31.74
C ALA A 393 -11.23 17.02 -30.51
N SER A 394 -12.43 16.55 -30.14
CA SER A 394 -13.10 17.04 -28.94
C SER A 394 -13.79 15.91 -28.19
N VAL A 395 -13.73 15.94 -26.87
CA VAL A 395 -14.50 15.06 -26.00
C VAL A 395 -15.32 15.89 -25.03
N VAL A 396 -16.58 15.51 -24.84
CA VAL A 396 -17.49 16.10 -23.86
C VAL A 396 -17.66 15.13 -22.72
N LEU A 397 -17.22 15.54 -21.54
CA LEU A 397 -17.27 14.79 -20.29
C LEU A 397 -18.40 15.33 -19.41
N SER A 398 -19.15 14.45 -18.76
CA SER A 398 -20.17 14.81 -17.80
C SER A 398 -20.17 13.84 -16.65
N CYS A 399 -20.29 14.36 -15.43
CA CYS A 399 -20.51 13.48 -14.30
C CYS A 399 -21.90 12.85 -14.37
N PRO A 400 -22.06 11.62 -13.84
CA PRO A 400 -23.38 11.01 -13.69
C PRO A 400 -24.31 11.87 -12.84
N GLU A 401 -25.62 11.63 -12.98
CA GLU A 401 -26.65 12.35 -12.22
C GLU A 401 -26.38 12.23 -10.71
N GLY A 402 -26.46 13.35 -10.00
CA GLY A 402 -26.17 13.47 -8.58
C GLY A 402 -24.89 14.24 -8.28
N TYR A 403 -23.86 14.16 -9.13
CA TYR A 403 -22.58 14.83 -8.91
C TYR A 403 -22.54 16.20 -9.58
N ASP A 404 -22.05 17.21 -8.86
CA ASP A 404 -22.02 18.61 -9.31
C ASP A 404 -20.60 19.19 -9.43
N GLU A 405 -19.58 18.44 -9.02
CA GLU A 405 -18.17 18.79 -9.19
C GLU A 405 -17.45 17.77 -10.08
N MET A 406 -16.67 18.24 -11.06
CA MET A 406 -15.77 17.42 -11.89
C MET A 406 -14.33 17.93 -11.78
N LYS A 407 -13.37 17.04 -11.49
CA LYS A 407 -11.93 17.37 -11.54
C LYS A 407 -11.23 16.53 -12.61
N LEU A 408 -10.36 17.17 -13.38
CA LEU A 408 -9.53 16.54 -14.39
C LEU A 408 -8.08 16.58 -13.92
N ALA A 409 -7.47 15.43 -13.63
CA ALA A 409 -6.13 15.44 -13.03
C ALA A 409 -5.03 15.78 -14.04
N TRP A 410 -5.12 15.30 -15.27
CA TRP A 410 -4.05 15.48 -16.25
C TRP A 410 -4.58 15.62 -17.67
N VAL A 411 -3.96 16.52 -18.42
CA VAL A 411 -4.08 16.60 -19.86
C VAL A 411 -2.70 16.82 -20.49
N ALA A 412 -2.16 15.78 -21.12
CA ALA A 412 -0.80 15.83 -21.70
C ALA A 412 -0.85 15.86 -23.22
N HIS A 413 0.09 16.57 -23.84
CA HIS A 413 0.28 16.59 -25.29
C HIS A 413 1.78 16.55 -25.64
N ASN A 414 2.16 16.09 -26.83
CA ASN A 414 3.57 15.85 -27.16
C ASN A 414 4.13 16.81 -28.23
N VAL A 415 3.33 17.75 -28.75
CA VAL A 415 3.79 18.78 -29.68
C VAL A 415 3.70 20.14 -29.00
N LYS A 416 4.78 20.94 -29.07
CA LYS A 416 4.89 22.22 -28.35
C LYS A 416 3.85 23.25 -28.83
N GLU A 417 3.48 23.18 -30.11
CA GLU A 417 2.55 24.09 -30.78
C GLU A 417 1.08 23.72 -30.59
N GLU A 418 0.79 22.58 -29.94
CA GLU A 418 -0.58 22.19 -29.63
C GLU A 418 -1.19 23.07 -28.54
N THR A 419 -2.48 23.31 -28.68
CA THR A 419 -3.28 24.01 -27.68
C THR A 419 -4.43 23.11 -27.25
N VAL A 420 -4.56 22.95 -25.94
CA VAL A 420 -5.70 22.28 -25.34
C VAL A 420 -6.65 23.34 -24.83
N THR A 421 -7.87 23.33 -25.32
CA THR A 421 -8.92 24.25 -24.90
C THR A 421 -9.95 23.49 -24.07
N PHE A 422 -10.23 23.99 -22.87
CA PHE A 422 -11.31 23.51 -22.01
C PHE A 422 -12.48 24.49 -22.13
N SER A 423 -13.62 23.99 -22.56
CA SER A 423 -14.86 24.76 -22.66
C SER A 423 -15.92 24.13 -21.76
N VAL A 424 -16.33 24.83 -20.72
CA VAL A 424 -17.39 24.39 -19.82
C VAL A 424 -18.71 24.98 -20.31
N LYS A 425 -19.72 24.15 -20.53
CA LYS A 425 -21.02 24.63 -21.00
C LYS A 425 -21.82 25.09 -19.78
N SER A 426 -21.63 26.32 -19.32
CA SER A 426 -22.42 26.83 -18.19
C SER A 426 -23.89 26.95 -18.58
N LEU A 427 -24.78 26.42 -17.73
CA LEU A 427 -26.20 26.71 -17.79
C LEU A 427 -26.40 28.14 -17.26
N LYS A 428 -26.30 29.12 -18.17
CA LYS A 428 -26.66 30.54 -17.98
C LYS A 428 -25.90 31.27 -16.85
N SER A 429 -24.72 31.81 -17.17
CA SER A 429 -24.41 33.25 -16.99
C SER A 429 -23.00 33.56 -17.47
N GLU A 430 -22.82 34.77 -17.99
CA GLU A 430 -21.54 35.40 -18.29
C GLU A 430 -20.75 35.55 -16.97
N VAL A 431 -19.79 34.67 -16.74
CA VAL A 431 -18.74 34.86 -15.73
C VAL A 431 -17.42 34.72 -16.45
N GLU A 432 -16.64 35.79 -16.52
CA GLU A 432 -15.26 35.74 -17.01
C GLU A 432 -14.43 34.82 -16.09
N PRO A 433 -13.59 33.93 -16.64
CA PRO A 433 -12.77 33.03 -15.84
C PRO A 433 -11.62 33.82 -15.19
N SER A 434 -11.82 34.29 -13.96
CA SER A 434 -10.86 35.16 -13.25
C SER A 434 -9.70 34.42 -12.57
N HIS A 435 -9.66 33.09 -12.55
CA HIS A 435 -8.60 32.34 -11.86
C HIS A 435 -8.17 31.07 -12.62
N LEU A 436 -7.55 31.26 -13.79
CA LEU A 436 -6.75 30.21 -14.45
C LEU A 436 -5.29 30.33 -13.99
N SER A 437 -4.88 29.46 -13.07
CA SER A 437 -3.47 29.26 -12.74
C SER A 437 -2.86 28.29 -13.74
N THR A 438 -2.20 28.81 -14.78
CA THR A 438 -1.33 27.99 -15.64
C THR A 438 0.09 28.06 -15.09
N SER A 439 0.64 26.94 -14.62
CA SER A 439 2.09 26.83 -14.39
C SER A 439 2.70 25.97 -15.50
N GLU A 440 3.59 26.56 -16.29
CA GLU A 440 4.44 25.82 -17.22
C GLU A 440 5.56 25.14 -16.42
N THR A 441 5.80 23.86 -16.66
CA THR A 441 6.96 23.17 -16.10
C THR A 441 7.48 22.20 -17.13
N SER A 442 8.68 22.46 -17.64
CA SER A 442 9.37 21.55 -18.54
C SER A 442 9.91 20.37 -17.72
N LEU A 443 9.28 19.19 -17.84
CA LEU A 443 9.87 17.95 -17.34
C LEU A 443 10.92 17.50 -18.34
N GLY A 444 12.19 17.64 -17.98
CA GLY A 444 13.36 17.32 -18.80
C GLY A 444 13.72 15.84 -18.73
N GLY A 445 12.83 14.96 -19.18
CA GLY A 445 13.11 13.52 -19.34
C GLY A 445 13.24 13.14 -20.82
N SER A 446 14.40 12.66 -21.24
CA SER A 446 14.62 12.11 -22.58
C SER A 446 14.50 10.59 -22.54
N VAL A 447 13.35 10.07 -22.96
CA VAL A 447 13.23 8.67 -23.40
C VAL A 447 13.21 8.70 -24.93
N GLU A 448 14.28 8.21 -25.56
CA GLU A 448 14.42 8.07 -27.02
C GLU A 448 13.94 9.27 -27.88
N GLY A 449 14.38 10.48 -27.56
CA GLY A 449 14.31 11.61 -28.50
C GLY A 449 12.93 12.24 -28.74
N LYS A 450 11.93 11.98 -27.90
CA LYS A 450 10.65 12.73 -27.92
C LYS A 450 10.50 13.55 -26.64
N MET A 451 10.58 14.88 -26.75
CA MET A 451 10.16 15.78 -25.68
C MET A 451 8.65 15.67 -25.49
N PHE A 452 8.20 15.42 -24.27
CA PHE A 452 6.80 15.53 -23.89
C PHE A 452 6.59 16.87 -23.17
N ALA A 453 5.71 17.72 -23.69
CA ALA A 453 5.29 18.93 -23.00
C ALA A 453 4.09 18.58 -22.11
N VAL A 454 4.34 18.15 -20.87
CA VAL A 454 3.24 17.97 -19.90
C VAL A 454 2.77 19.34 -19.43
N ARG A 455 1.61 19.80 -19.90
CA ARG A 455 0.94 20.97 -19.33
C ARG A 455 0.11 20.54 -18.12
N ARG A 456 0.37 21.20 -16.98
CA ARG A 456 -0.08 20.79 -15.63
C ARG A 456 -1.60 20.78 -15.43
N VAL A 457 -1.98 19.99 -14.43
CA VAL A 457 -3.27 19.87 -13.72
C VAL A 457 -4.05 21.19 -13.71
N LEU A 458 -5.23 21.20 -14.33
CA LEU A 458 -6.19 22.29 -14.16
C LEU A 458 -7.19 21.87 -13.08
N ILE A 459 -6.91 22.29 -11.84
CA ILE A 459 -7.88 22.20 -10.75
C ILE A 459 -8.82 23.38 -10.91
N TYR A 460 -10.06 23.09 -11.25
CA TYR A 460 -11.08 24.11 -11.30
C TYR A 460 -11.98 23.99 -10.06
N SER A 461 -12.09 25.07 -9.28
CA SER A 461 -13.04 25.17 -8.16
C SER A 461 -14.08 26.24 -8.44
N GLN A 462 -15.33 25.93 -8.09
CA GLN A 462 -16.55 26.63 -8.47
C GLN A 462 -16.71 28.01 -7.82
N GLU A 463 -16.97 29.01 -8.66
CA GLU A 463 -18.21 29.76 -8.50
C GLU A 463 -19.17 29.60 -9.71
N SER A 464 -18.87 28.76 -10.72
CA SER A 464 -19.65 28.76 -11.99
C SER A 464 -19.73 27.43 -12.79
N TRP A 465 -19.49 26.27 -12.17
CA TRP A 465 -19.44 25.00 -12.91
C TRP A 465 -20.80 24.32 -12.97
N GLN A 466 -21.24 23.95 -14.17
CA GLN A 466 -22.14 22.81 -14.33
C GLN A 466 -21.59 21.93 -15.46
N PRO A 467 -21.54 20.60 -15.28
CA PRO A 467 -21.28 19.69 -16.40
C PRO A 467 -22.33 19.93 -17.50
N PRO A 468 -21.96 19.75 -18.79
CA PRO A 468 -20.78 19.05 -19.27
C PRO A 468 -19.54 19.94 -19.57
N VAL A 469 -18.35 19.32 -19.52
CA VAL A 469 -17.05 19.90 -19.90
C VAL A 469 -16.63 19.38 -21.27
N LYS A 470 -16.47 20.27 -22.24
CA LYS A 470 -15.92 19.95 -23.56
C LYS A 470 -14.43 20.28 -23.62
N VAL A 471 -13.60 19.26 -23.76
CA VAL A 471 -12.15 19.36 -24.03
C VAL A 471 -11.96 19.31 -25.54
N THR A 472 -11.24 20.28 -26.12
CA THR A 472 -10.93 20.35 -27.55
C THR A 472 -9.44 20.53 -27.76
N LEU A 473 -8.84 19.71 -28.61
CA LEU A 473 -7.45 19.85 -29.05
C LEU A 473 -7.40 20.65 -30.36
N SER A 474 -6.66 21.75 -30.40
CA SER A 474 -6.47 22.56 -31.60
C SER A 474 -4.98 22.80 -31.89
N GLY A 475 -4.55 22.65 -33.15
CA GLY A 475 -3.17 22.83 -33.59
C GLY A 475 -2.91 22.28 -35.00
N LYS A 476 -1.80 22.68 -35.63
CA LYS A 476 -1.35 22.12 -36.92
C LYS A 476 -0.70 20.76 -36.69
N GLN A 477 -1.10 19.75 -37.47
CA GLN A 477 -0.59 18.39 -37.42
C GLN A 477 0.93 18.31 -37.35
N SER A 478 1.43 17.60 -36.35
CA SER A 478 2.51 16.65 -36.56
C SER A 478 1.91 15.24 -36.46
N ASP A 479 2.43 14.25 -37.19
CA ASP A 479 1.98 12.84 -37.16
C ASP A 479 2.06 12.18 -35.77
N SER A 480 2.46 12.93 -34.75
CA SER A 480 2.66 12.46 -33.39
C SER A 480 1.72 13.06 -32.36
N ALA A 481 0.95 14.10 -32.70
CA ALA A 481 -0.03 14.78 -31.85
C ALA A 481 -0.88 13.80 -31.02
N ARG A 482 -0.87 13.95 -29.69
CA ARG A 482 -1.36 12.93 -28.75
C ARG A 482 -1.88 13.58 -27.47
N LEU A 483 -3.19 13.75 -27.33
CA LEU A 483 -3.80 14.24 -26.09
C LEU A 483 -4.13 13.07 -25.14
N GLU A 484 -3.68 13.10 -23.89
CA GLU A 484 -4.06 12.12 -22.87
C GLU A 484 -5.01 12.76 -21.84
N VAL A 485 -6.24 12.26 -21.68
CA VAL A 485 -7.14 12.67 -20.57
C VAL A 485 -7.34 11.49 -19.63
N GLY A 486 -7.16 11.71 -18.32
CA GLY A 486 -7.57 10.72 -17.33
C GLY A 486 -7.77 11.28 -15.92
N ASN A 487 -8.16 10.39 -15.00
CA ASN A 487 -8.57 10.73 -13.63
C ASN A 487 -9.64 11.82 -13.61
N VAL A 488 -10.84 11.48 -14.10
CA VAL A 488 -12.04 12.29 -13.91
C VAL A 488 -12.65 11.95 -12.54
N LEU A 489 -12.57 12.87 -11.59
CA LEU A 489 -13.28 12.75 -10.31
C LEU A 489 -14.63 13.42 -10.44
N CYS A 490 -15.69 12.74 -10.02
CA CYS A 490 -16.97 13.39 -9.76
C CYS A 490 -17.25 13.40 -8.26
N SER A 491 -17.59 14.56 -7.72
CA SER A 491 -17.94 14.71 -6.30
C SER A 491 -19.25 15.45 -6.14
N HIS A 492 -19.94 15.14 -5.04
CA HIS A 492 -20.97 16.01 -4.49
C HIS A 492 -20.28 17.19 -3.79
N HIS A 493 -20.84 18.40 -3.89
CA HIS A 493 -20.31 19.59 -3.26
C HIS A 493 -20.20 19.39 -1.74
N SER A 494 -18.99 19.11 -1.26
CA SER A 494 -18.66 19.13 0.16
C SER A 494 -18.57 20.58 0.64
N THR A 495 -19.26 20.92 1.72
CA THR A 495 -19.15 22.25 2.36
C THR A 495 -17.78 22.50 3.03
N ASP A 496 -16.89 21.51 3.09
CA ASP A 496 -15.61 21.64 3.82
C ASP A 496 -14.43 22.08 2.92
N ARG A 497 -14.26 23.40 2.80
CA ARG A 497 -13.21 24.06 2.01
C ARG A 497 -11.76 23.81 2.50
N ARG A 498 -11.54 23.23 3.69
CA ARG A 498 -10.19 23.17 4.30
C ARG A 498 -9.28 22.07 3.76
N LEU A 499 -9.83 20.99 3.21
CA LEU A 499 -9.03 19.91 2.59
C LEU A 499 -8.46 20.30 1.22
N LEU A 500 -9.18 21.16 0.48
CA LEU A 500 -8.89 21.47 -0.92
C LEU A 500 -7.63 22.33 -1.14
N ASN A 501 -7.31 23.23 -0.21
CA ASN A 501 -6.15 24.13 -0.37
C ASN A 501 -4.80 23.48 -0.04
N SER A 502 -4.77 22.26 0.53
CA SER A 502 -3.51 21.56 0.83
C SER A 502 -3.06 20.60 -0.28
N LEU A 503 -3.94 20.29 -1.23
CA LEU A 503 -3.70 19.33 -2.31
C LEU A 503 -3.01 19.96 -3.54
N SER A 504 -3.01 21.29 -3.66
CA SER A 504 -2.26 21.99 -4.71
C SER A 504 -0.75 21.89 -4.55
N ASP A 505 -0.28 21.60 -3.32
CA ASP A 505 1.14 21.65 -2.96
C ASP A 505 1.81 20.26 -2.95
N GLY A 506 1.04 19.18 -3.12
CA GLY A 506 1.50 17.78 -2.95
C GLY A 506 1.61 16.94 -4.23
N LEU A 507 1.66 17.55 -5.42
CA LEU A 507 1.81 16.80 -6.67
C LEU A 507 3.26 16.36 -6.86
N LEU A 508 3.48 15.04 -6.68
CA LEU A 508 4.73 14.33 -6.90
C LEU A 508 5.36 14.67 -8.26
N TYR A 509 6.60 15.13 -8.19
CA TYR A 509 7.55 15.11 -9.31
C TYR A 509 8.03 13.66 -9.46
N LEU A 510 7.66 13.02 -10.57
CA LEU A 510 8.35 11.83 -11.05
C LEU A 510 9.46 12.33 -11.96
N ASP A 511 10.72 12.14 -11.53
CA ASP A 511 11.91 12.26 -12.39
C ASP A 511 12.06 10.99 -13.24
#